data_AF-B0D9Y7-F1
#
_entry.id   AF-B0D9Y7-F1
#
_cell.length_a   1.000
_cell.length_b   1.000
_cell.length_c   1.000
_cell.angle_alpha   90.00
_cell.angle_beta   90.00
_cell.angle_gamma   90.00
#
_symmetry.space_group_name_H-M   'P 1'
#
loop_
_entity.id
_entity.type
_entity.pdbx_description
1 polymer ?
#
loop_
_entity_poly.entity_id
_entity_poly.type
_entity_poly.pdbx_seq_one_letter_code
_entity_poly.pdbx_strand_id
1 'polypeptide(L)'
;MSDVDETAKLWKVNRTIHELVKDRGFLVSDDEIHMDLQRFRSLYANNSGVVDRNQLNFYTTSRTNSTDQIFVFFSEEKSVGVKTMRKLLGILEEKSIQRGIIVFPGNMTPSARKVIVAMAQQYRLEEFSEADLLVNIVHHTLVPRHDVLSPDEKKTLLEKYRLKETQLPRIQLADPVARYYGLRRGQVVKITRPSETSGRYASYRICF
;
A
#
# COMPACT_ATOMS: atom_id res chain seq x y z
N MET A 1 -23.72 16.41 11.08
CA MET A 1 -23.75 15.64 9.81
C MET A 1 -22.34 15.32 9.27
N SER A 2 -21.26 15.96 9.76
CA SER A 2 -19.88 15.72 9.32
C SER A 2 -19.21 14.46 9.89
N ASP A 3 -19.41 14.17 11.17
CA ASP A 3 -18.52 13.23 11.89
C ASP A 3 -18.90 11.75 11.67
N VAL A 4 -20.19 11.51 11.43
CA VAL A 4 -20.73 10.19 11.05
C VAL A 4 -20.22 9.76 9.68
N ASP A 5 -20.07 10.71 8.76
CA ASP A 5 -19.53 10.49 7.41
C ASP A 5 -18.01 10.27 7.44
N GLU A 6 -17.28 11.02 8.26
CA GLU A 6 -15.84 10.83 8.48
C GLU A 6 -15.51 9.45 9.04
N THR A 7 -16.30 8.95 10.00
CA THR A 7 -16.10 7.61 10.56
C THR A 7 -16.29 6.52 9.52
N ALA A 8 -17.34 6.63 8.69
CA ALA A 8 -17.58 5.68 7.61
C ALA A 8 -16.48 5.74 6.54
N LYS A 9 -15.96 6.94 6.26
CA LYS A 9 -14.80 7.16 5.38
C LYS A 9 -13.56 6.43 5.91
N LEU A 10 -13.19 6.66 7.17
CA LEU A 10 -12.03 6.03 7.80
C LEU A 10 -12.17 4.51 7.89
N TRP A 11 -13.37 3.99 8.14
CA TRP A 11 -13.64 2.56 8.10
C TRP A 11 -13.31 1.94 6.74
N LYS A 12 -13.73 2.58 5.63
CA LYS A 12 -13.39 2.11 4.27
C LYS A 12 -11.89 2.18 4.00
N VAL A 13 -11.24 3.28 4.37
CA VAL A 13 -9.79 3.45 4.24
C VAL A 13 -9.05 2.38 5.03
N ASN A 14 -9.49 2.10 6.26
CA ASN A 14 -8.92 1.08 7.13
C ASN A 14 -9.03 -0.30 6.46
N ARG A 15 -10.20 -0.65 5.92
CA ARG A 15 -10.37 -1.90 5.19
C ARG A 15 -9.43 -2.00 3.99
N THR A 16 -9.38 -0.97 3.13
CA THR A 16 -8.54 -0.97 1.93
C THR A 16 -7.06 -1.09 2.27
N ILE A 17 -6.57 -0.44 3.34
CA ILE A 17 -5.16 -0.56 3.72
C ILE A 17 -4.82 -1.95 4.26
N HIS A 18 -5.74 -2.59 4.99
CA HIS A 18 -5.57 -3.97 5.45
C HIS A 18 -5.55 -4.95 4.26
N GLU A 19 -6.44 -4.76 3.28
CA GLU A 19 -6.42 -5.52 2.02
C GLU A 19 -5.10 -5.31 1.26
N LEU A 20 -4.63 -4.06 1.13
CA LEU A 20 -3.36 -3.71 0.48
C LEU A 20 -2.16 -4.38 1.16
N VAL A 21 -2.10 -4.34 2.49
CA VAL A 21 -1.01 -4.96 3.26
C VAL A 21 -1.08 -6.49 3.12
N LYS A 22 -2.28 -7.08 3.12
CA LYS A 22 -2.50 -8.51 2.88
C LYS A 22 -2.02 -8.94 1.49
N ASP A 23 -2.38 -8.20 0.45
CA ASP A 23 -2.03 -8.49 -0.95
C ASP A 23 -0.52 -8.37 -1.22
N ARG A 24 0.18 -7.57 -0.42
CA ARG A 24 1.66 -7.51 -0.41
C ARG A 24 2.34 -8.69 0.29
N GLY A 25 1.58 -9.64 0.80
CA GLY A 25 2.10 -10.85 1.45
C GLY A 25 2.38 -10.69 2.94
N PHE A 26 1.87 -9.65 3.60
CA PHE A 26 1.95 -9.51 5.05
C PHE A 26 0.82 -10.24 5.77
N LEU A 27 1.01 -10.48 7.06
CA LEU A 27 0.03 -11.11 7.94
C LEU A 27 -1.04 -10.10 8.32
N VAL A 28 -2.27 -10.34 7.90
CA VAL A 28 -3.44 -9.55 8.25
C VAL A 28 -4.58 -10.54 8.47
N SER A 29 -5.31 -10.38 9.56
CA SER A 29 -6.42 -11.26 9.88
C SER A 29 -7.64 -10.93 9.02
N ASP A 30 -8.44 -11.95 8.69
CA ASP A 30 -9.67 -11.71 7.93
C ASP A 30 -10.71 -10.91 8.75
N ASP A 31 -10.66 -11.01 10.08
CA ASP A 31 -11.51 -10.24 10.99
C ASP A 31 -11.23 -8.73 10.94
N GLU A 32 -9.97 -8.32 10.73
CA GLU A 32 -9.61 -6.91 10.56
C GLU A 32 -10.12 -6.33 9.24
N ILE A 33 -10.15 -7.14 8.17
CA ILE A 33 -10.63 -6.73 6.84
C ILE A 33 -12.16 -6.68 6.78
N HIS A 34 -12.83 -7.68 7.35
CA HIS A 34 -14.28 -7.81 7.30
C HIS A 34 -14.98 -7.20 8.52
N MET A 35 -14.27 -6.39 9.32
CA MET A 35 -14.83 -5.65 10.44
C MET A 35 -15.98 -4.77 9.96
N ASP A 36 -17.15 -4.89 10.59
CA ASP A 36 -18.29 -4.03 10.28
C ASP A 36 -18.12 -2.61 10.86
N LEU A 37 -18.94 -1.67 10.38
CA LEU A 37 -18.87 -0.27 10.80
C LEU A 37 -19.23 -0.06 12.28
N GLN A 38 -20.10 -0.91 12.85
CA GLN A 38 -20.54 -0.78 14.24
C GLN A 38 -19.42 -1.19 15.20
N ARG A 39 -18.76 -2.31 14.92
CA ARG A 39 -17.58 -2.79 15.62
C ARG A 39 -16.43 -1.80 15.47
N PHE A 40 -16.19 -1.27 14.28
CA PHE A 40 -15.18 -0.23 14.06
C PHE A 40 -15.42 1.00 14.94
N ARG A 41 -16.67 1.48 15.03
CA ARG A 41 -17.04 2.58 15.93
C ARG A 41 -16.77 2.24 17.39
N SER A 42 -17.16 1.05 17.85
CA SER A 42 -16.95 0.65 19.24
C SER A 42 -15.48 0.55 19.65
N LEU A 43 -14.58 0.23 18.69
CA LEU A 43 -13.17 0.05 18.96
C LEU A 43 -12.37 1.36 18.89
N TYR A 44 -12.68 2.22 17.91
CA TYR A 44 -11.82 3.35 17.56
C TYR A 44 -12.46 4.73 17.74
N ALA A 45 -13.79 4.80 17.95
CA ALA A 45 -14.46 6.07 18.23
C ALA A 45 -14.51 6.35 19.73
N ASN A 46 -14.24 7.59 20.13
CA ASN A 46 -14.42 8.03 21.50
C ASN A 46 -15.91 8.22 21.86
N ASN A 47 -16.20 8.59 23.11
CA ASN A 47 -17.57 8.85 23.59
C ASN A 47 -18.30 9.94 22.78
N SER A 48 -17.58 10.78 22.05
CA SER A 48 -18.12 11.83 21.19
C SER A 48 -18.33 11.37 19.73
N GLY A 49 -18.02 10.10 19.40
CA GLY A 49 -18.15 9.54 18.06
C GLY A 49 -17.03 9.92 17.09
N VAL A 50 -15.95 10.55 17.57
CA VAL A 50 -14.78 10.93 16.76
C VAL A 50 -13.74 9.81 16.82
N VAL A 51 -13.25 9.39 15.66
CA VAL A 51 -12.22 8.35 15.55
C VAL A 51 -10.83 8.92 15.83
N ASP A 52 -10.11 8.28 16.76
CA ASP A 52 -8.70 8.58 17.00
C ASP A 52 -7.84 7.87 15.93
N ARG A 53 -7.25 8.66 15.03
CA ARG A 53 -6.41 8.15 13.95
C ARG A 53 -5.15 7.44 14.46
N ASN A 54 -4.63 7.82 15.63
CA ASN A 54 -3.45 7.15 16.17
C ASN A 54 -3.75 5.68 16.55
N GLN A 55 -4.99 5.36 16.91
CA GLN A 55 -5.39 3.99 17.22
C GLN A 55 -5.54 3.10 15.97
N LEU A 56 -5.62 3.72 14.79
CA LEU A 56 -5.59 3.00 13.51
C LEU A 56 -4.17 2.64 13.08
N ASN A 57 -3.14 3.15 13.75
CA ASN A 57 -1.76 2.76 13.47
C ASN A 57 -1.54 1.30 13.82
N PHE A 58 -0.96 0.54 12.91
CA PHE A 58 -0.62 -0.86 13.16
C PHE A 58 0.69 -1.22 12.46
N TYR A 59 1.32 -2.29 12.93
CA TYR A 59 2.45 -2.91 12.25
C TYR A 59 2.18 -4.40 12.10
N THR A 60 2.79 -5.00 11.09
CA THR A 60 2.72 -6.44 10.87
C THR A 60 3.99 -6.95 10.19
N THR A 61 4.15 -8.27 10.15
CA THR A 61 5.29 -8.97 9.57
C THR A 61 4.89 -9.72 8.29
N SER A 62 5.87 -9.97 7.43
CA SER A 62 5.67 -10.75 6.22
C SER A 62 5.34 -12.21 6.55
N ARG A 63 4.50 -12.86 5.74
CA ARG A 63 4.18 -14.29 5.84
C ARG A 63 5.40 -15.18 5.62
N THR A 64 6.36 -14.72 4.82
CA THR A 64 7.53 -15.49 4.41
C THR A 64 8.80 -15.16 5.19
N ASN A 65 8.86 -13.96 5.77
CA ASN A 65 10.03 -13.50 6.50
C ASN A 65 9.62 -12.66 7.72
N SER A 66 9.85 -13.18 8.92
CA SER A 66 9.51 -12.49 10.18
C SER A 66 10.32 -11.22 10.43
N THR A 67 11.48 -11.04 9.78
CA THR A 67 12.28 -9.81 9.88
C THR A 67 11.79 -8.71 8.95
N ASP A 68 11.00 -9.04 7.92
CA ASP A 68 10.41 -8.03 7.04
C ASP A 68 9.10 -7.54 7.65
N GLN A 69 9.16 -6.35 8.25
CA GLN A 69 8.04 -5.72 8.93
C GLN A 69 7.59 -4.46 8.18
N ILE A 70 6.31 -4.13 8.32
CA ILE A 70 5.70 -2.93 7.77
C ILE A 70 4.90 -2.21 8.84
N PHE A 71 5.07 -0.88 8.91
CA PHE A 71 4.31 -0.01 9.80
C PHE A 71 3.41 0.92 8.98
N VAL A 72 2.14 0.99 9.35
CA VAL A 72 1.14 1.88 8.77
C VAL A 72 0.83 2.99 9.77
N PHE A 73 1.04 4.24 9.34
CA PHE A 73 0.86 5.44 10.15
C PHE A 73 -0.22 6.34 9.56
N PHE A 74 -1.28 6.56 10.32
CA PHE A 74 -2.37 7.49 10.04
C PHE A 74 -2.06 8.86 10.66
N SER A 75 -1.94 9.87 9.80
CA SER A 75 -1.72 11.25 10.22
C SER A 75 -3.03 11.94 10.57
N GLU A 76 -3.06 12.60 11.73
CA GLU A 76 -4.14 13.53 12.12
C GLU A 76 -4.10 14.85 11.34
N GLU A 77 -2.91 15.28 10.92
CA GLU A 77 -2.73 16.53 10.20
C GLU A 77 -3.28 16.42 8.78
N LYS A 78 -4.15 17.36 8.38
CA LYS A 78 -4.65 17.48 7.00
C LYS A 78 -3.54 17.71 5.99
N SER A 79 -2.54 18.51 6.37
CA SER A 79 -1.36 18.76 5.55
C SER A 79 -0.14 18.22 6.26
N VAL A 80 0.46 17.17 5.70
CA VAL A 80 1.59 16.49 6.35
C VAL A 80 2.89 17.25 6.09
N GLY A 81 3.47 17.74 7.19
CA GLY A 81 4.74 18.44 7.22
C GLY A 81 5.96 17.55 7.54
N VAL A 82 7.14 18.17 7.56
CA VAL A 82 8.40 17.50 7.92
C VAL A 82 8.40 17.01 9.38
N LYS A 83 7.69 17.70 10.29
CA LYS A 83 7.55 17.31 11.71
C LYS A 83 6.94 15.92 11.84
N THR A 84 5.83 15.68 11.15
CA THR A 84 5.11 14.40 11.15
C THR A 84 5.94 13.29 10.52
N MET A 85 6.70 13.59 9.46
CA MET A 85 7.66 12.64 8.91
C MET A 85 8.77 12.26 9.89
N ARG A 86 9.30 13.21 10.68
CA ARG A 86 10.28 12.90 11.73
C ARG A 86 9.68 12.02 12.83
N LYS A 87 8.41 12.24 13.20
CA LYS A 87 7.69 11.37 14.14
C LYS A 87 7.60 9.93 13.59
N LEU A 88 7.22 9.77 12.33
CA LEU A 88 7.18 8.46 11.67
C LEU A 88 8.56 7.79 11.66
N LEU A 89 9.60 8.52 11.25
CA LEU A 89 10.97 8.00 11.20
C LEU A 89 11.47 7.57 12.59
N GLY A 90 11.16 8.33 13.64
CA GLY A 90 11.53 7.94 15.01
C GLY A 90 10.89 6.63 15.45
N ILE A 91 9.62 6.40 15.10
CA ILE A 91 8.93 5.13 15.39
C ILE A 91 9.55 3.97 14.60
N LEU A 92 9.88 4.19 13.33
CA LEU A 92 10.53 3.18 12.49
C LEU A 92 11.91 2.80 13.02
N GLU A 93 12.70 3.78 13.47
CA GLU A 93 14.01 3.58 14.06
C GLU A 93 13.92 2.83 15.39
N GLU A 94 13.04 3.26 16.30
CA GLU A 94 12.81 2.62 17.60
C GLU A 94 12.39 1.16 17.45
N LYS A 95 11.50 0.86 16.49
CA LYS A 95 11.03 -0.50 16.23
C LYS A 95 11.90 -1.29 15.25
N SER A 96 12.98 -0.69 14.72
CA SER A 96 13.83 -1.30 13.69
C SER A 96 13.06 -1.79 12.45
N ILE A 97 12.04 -1.04 12.03
CA ILE A 97 11.19 -1.35 10.87
C ILE A 97 11.67 -0.56 9.65
N GLN A 98 11.90 -1.25 8.53
CA GLN A 98 12.39 -0.61 7.30
C GLN A 98 11.27 -0.08 6.40
N ARG A 99 10.04 -0.59 6.50
CA ARG A 99 8.92 -0.20 5.63
C ARG A 99 7.89 0.62 6.38
N GLY A 100 7.58 1.80 5.85
CA GLY A 100 6.59 2.71 6.40
C GLY A 100 5.58 3.14 5.34
N ILE A 101 4.30 3.06 5.66
CA ILE A 101 3.23 3.67 4.87
C ILE A 101 2.64 4.82 5.69
N ILE A 102 2.57 6.02 5.13
CA ILE A 102 1.85 7.15 5.72
C ILE A 102 0.52 7.38 4.99
N VAL A 103 -0.57 7.41 5.75
CA VAL A 103 -1.93 7.71 5.30
C VAL A 103 -2.34 9.08 5.83
N PHE A 104 -2.87 9.97 4.98
CA PHE A 104 -3.22 11.34 5.38
C PHE A 104 -4.51 11.87 4.74
N PRO A 105 -5.31 12.71 5.43
CA PRO A 105 -6.61 13.16 4.92
C PRO A 105 -6.55 14.15 3.76
N GLY A 106 -5.55 15.04 3.74
CA GLY A 106 -5.45 16.11 2.74
C GLY A 106 -4.26 15.92 1.82
N ASN A 107 -3.21 16.72 1.99
CA ASN A 107 -2.07 16.76 1.10
C ASN A 107 -0.74 16.54 1.82
N MET A 108 0.24 16.03 1.07
CA MET A 108 1.63 15.97 1.51
C MET A 108 2.38 17.21 1.04
N THR A 109 3.07 17.92 1.95
CA THR A 109 3.87 19.09 1.56
C THR A 109 5.07 18.68 0.70
N PRO A 110 5.52 19.50 -0.27
CA PRO A 110 6.70 19.18 -1.09
C PRO A 110 7.96 18.93 -0.26
N SER A 111 8.12 19.65 0.85
CA SER A 111 9.23 19.46 1.79
C SER A 111 9.19 18.09 2.46
N ALA A 112 8.01 17.58 2.80
CA ALA A 112 7.85 16.25 3.39
C ALA A 112 8.10 15.15 2.34
N ARG A 113 7.69 15.33 1.08
CA ARG A 113 8.05 14.41 -0.02
C ARG A 113 9.55 14.32 -0.25
N LYS A 114 10.29 15.43 -0.14
CA LYS A 114 11.75 15.42 -0.23
C LYS A 114 12.38 14.52 0.84
N VAL A 115 11.78 14.40 2.03
CA VAL A 115 12.26 13.47 3.08
C VAL A 115 12.12 12.02 2.64
N ILE A 116 11.00 11.65 2.01
CA ILE A 116 10.79 10.29 1.46
C ILE A 116 11.92 9.94 0.47
N VAL A 117 12.23 10.86 -0.44
CA VAL A 117 13.29 10.66 -1.44
C VAL A 117 14.68 10.61 -0.78
N ALA A 118 14.96 11.50 0.17
CA ALA A 118 16.26 11.56 0.85
C ALA A 118 16.53 10.29 1.68
N MET A 119 15.50 9.71 2.27
CA MET A 119 15.59 8.51 3.12
C MET A 119 15.40 7.20 2.35
N ALA A 120 15.21 7.24 1.03
CA ALA A 120 14.90 6.07 0.21
C ALA A 120 15.98 4.96 0.21
N GLN A 121 17.22 5.30 0.59
CA GLN A 121 18.32 4.34 0.74
C GLN A 121 18.22 3.52 2.04
N GLN A 122 17.67 4.11 3.11
CA GLN A 122 17.58 3.50 4.43
C GLN A 122 16.20 2.89 4.67
N TYR A 123 15.15 3.64 4.31
CA TYR A 123 13.76 3.28 4.55
C TYR A 123 12.98 3.16 3.25
N ARG A 124 11.94 2.32 3.28
CA ARG A 124 10.95 2.18 2.23
C ARG A 124 9.69 2.93 2.66
N LEU A 125 9.66 4.22 2.35
CA LEU A 125 8.54 5.10 2.73
C LEU A 125 7.60 5.28 1.55
N GLU A 126 6.30 5.09 1.80
CA GLU A 126 5.24 5.24 0.82
C GLU A 126 4.14 6.15 1.38
N GLU A 127 3.49 6.90 0.48
CA GLU A 127 2.46 7.87 0.84
C GLU A 127 1.13 7.52 0.16
N PHE A 128 0.04 7.59 0.92
CA PHE A 128 -1.32 7.46 0.40
C PHE A 128 -2.21 8.55 0.99
N SER A 129 -3.00 9.18 0.13
CA SER A 129 -4.09 10.01 0.63
C SER A 129 -5.23 9.09 1.10
N GLU A 130 -6.01 9.52 2.10
CA GLU A 130 -7.24 8.81 2.47
C GLU A 130 -8.19 8.68 1.26
N ALA A 131 -8.19 9.66 0.35
CA ALA A 131 -9.00 9.62 -0.86
C ALA A 131 -8.57 8.50 -1.83
N ASP A 132 -7.27 8.25 -1.96
CA ASP A 132 -6.71 7.16 -2.79
C ASP A 132 -7.17 5.78 -2.28
N LEU A 133 -7.44 5.66 -0.97
CA LEU A 133 -7.77 4.40 -0.29
C LEU A 133 -9.27 4.22 -0.04
N LEU A 134 -10.12 5.16 -0.46
CA LEU A 134 -11.57 5.04 -0.24
C LEU A 134 -12.20 3.85 -0.95
N VAL A 135 -11.64 3.50 -2.10
CA VAL A 135 -12.07 2.40 -2.94
C VAL A 135 -10.84 1.60 -3.32
N ASN A 136 -10.88 0.29 -3.05
CA ASN A 136 -9.82 -0.59 -3.51
C ASN A 136 -9.89 -0.75 -5.04
N ILE A 137 -8.94 -0.13 -5.74
CA ILE A 137 -8.87 -0.15 -7.20
C ILE A 137 -8.66 -1.56 -7.77
N VAL A 138 -8.05 -2.49 -7.03
CA VAL A 138 -7.78 -3.84 -7.55
C VAL A 138 -9.04 -4.70 -7.66
N HIS A 139 -10.12 -4.32 -6.96
CA HIS A 139 -11.42 -4.98 -7.08
C HIS A 139 -12.23 -4.50 -8.28
N HIS A 140 -11.76 -3.48 -9.00
CA HIS A 140 -12.48 -2.94 -10.15
C HIS A 140 -12.44 -3.92 -11.33
N THR A 141 -13.56 -4.09 -12.02
CA THR A 141 -13.72 -5.07 -13.13
C THR A 141 -12.73 -4.87 -14.28
N LEU A 142 -12.35 -3.62 -14.56
CA LEU A 142 -11.37 -3.28 -15.60
C LEU A 142 -9.91 -3.47 -15.16
N VAL A 143 -9.64 -3.71 -13.87
CA VAL A 143 -8.28 -3.91 -13.36
C VAL A 143 -8.00 -5.42 -13.31
N PRO A 144 -7.13 -5.94 -14.20
CA PRO A 144 -6.78 -7.36 -14.18
C PRO A 144 -5.96 -7.70 -12.93
N ARG A 145 -5.80 -9.00 -12.67
CA ARG A 145 -4.97 -9.48 -11.57
C ARG A 145 -3.49 -9.24 -11.87
N HIS A 146 -2.78 -8.67 -10.91
CA HIS A 146 -1.35 -8.38 -10.95
C HIS A 146 -0.63 -9.20 -9.89
N ASP A 147 0.31 -10.06 -10.30
CA ASP A 147 1.14 -10.84 -9.39
C ASP A 147 2.61 -10.39 -9.54
N VAL A 148 3.23 -9.95 -8.45
CA VAL A 148 4.63 -9.48 -8.45
C VAL A 148 5.56 -10.69 -8.52
N LEU A 149 6.45 -10.72 -9.52
CA LEU A 149 7.39 -11.82 -9.69
C LEU A 149 8.59 -11.69 -8.74
N SER A 150 9.03 -12.84 -8.22
CA SER A 150 10.30 -12.94 -7.51
C SER A 150 11.50 -12.71 -8.45
N PRO A 151 12.69 -12.39 -7.92
CA PRO A 151 13.91 -12.28 -8.73
C PRO A 151 14.21 -13.55 -9.54
N ASP A 152 13.94 -14.72 -8.97
CA ASP A 152 14.14 -16.01 -9.63
C ASP A 152 13.13 -16.24 -10.75
N GLU A 153 11.84 -15.94 -10.51
CA GLU A 153 10.79 -16.02 -11.53
C GLU A 153 11.05 -15.06 -12.69
N LYS A 154 11.52 -13.84 -12.38
CA LYS A 154 11.96 -12.87 -13.39
C LYS A 154 13.09 -13.44 -14.24
N LYS A 155 14.10 -14.07 -13.62
CA LYS A 155 15.22 -14.68 -14.35
C LYS A 155 14.74 -15.80 -15.27
N THR A 156 13.90 -16.71 -14.75
CA THR A 156 13.31 -17.79 -15.55
C THR A 156 12.47 -17.25 -16.71
N LEU A 157 11.71 -16.17 -16.51
CA LEU A 157 10.93 -15.53 -17.56
C LEU A 157 11.83 -15.02 -18.70
N LEU A 158 12.89 -14.28 -18.36
CA LEU A 158 13.82 -13.71 -19.33
C LEU A 158 14.56 -14.81 -20.11
N GLU A 159 14.98 -15.87 -19.43
CA GLU A 159 15.63 -17.04 -20.06
C GLU A 159 14.68 -17.79 -20.99
N LYS A 160 13.45 -18.07 -20.54
CA LYS A 160 12.43 -18.81 -21.30
C LYS A 160 12.09 -18.14 -22.64
N TYR A 161 11.94 -16.81 -22.62
CA TYR A 161 11.61 -16.05 -23.82
C TYR A 161 12.83 -15.45 -24.53
N ARG A 162 14.04 -15.67 -24.00
CA ARG A 162 15.30 -15.09 -24.49
C ARG A 162 15.23 -13.56 -24.64
N LEU A 163 14.63 -12.90 -23.66
CA LEU A 163 14.39 -11.45 -23.65
C LEU A 163 15.41 -10.72 -22.79
N LYS A 164 15.73 -9.49 -23.17
CA LYS A 164 16.38 -8.49 -22.32
C LYS A 164 15.33 -7.71 -21.53
N GLU A 165 15.68 -7.21 -20.36
CA GLU A 165 14.78 -6.39 -19.53
C GLU A 165 14.20 -5.18 -20.27
N THR A 166 14.99 -4.59 -21.16
CA THR A 166 14.60 -3.41 -21.96
C THR A 166 13.50 -3.71 -22.98
N GLN A 167 13.29 -4.98 -23.33
CA GLN A 167 12.28 -5.42 -24.30
C GLN A 167 10.91 -5.67 -23.64
N LEU A 168 10.84 -5.73 -22.31
CA LEU A 168 9.58 -5.87 -21.61
C LEU A 168 8.78 -4.55 -21.68
N PRO A 169 7.45 -4.61 -21.92
CA PRO A 169 6.59 -3.44 -21.80
C PRO A 169 6.69 -2.82 -20.40
N ARG A 170 6.62 -1.50 -20.31
CA ARG A 170 6.87 -0.78 -19.05
C ARG A 170 5.58 -0.46 -18.31
N ILE A 171 5.66 -0.44 -16.98
CA ILE A 171 4.67 0.16 -16.08
C ILE A 171 5.35 1.29 -15.29
N GLN A 172 4.69 2.44 -15.21
CA GLN A 172 5.25 3.60 -14.50
C GLN A 172 5.16 3.40 -12.98
N LEU A 173 6.14 3.89 -12.23
CA LEU A 173 6.06 3.95 -10.76
C LEU A 173 4.83 4.72 -10.24
N ALA A 174 4.37 5.71 -11.01
CA ALA A 174 3.20 6.53 -10.65
C ALA A 174 1.86 5.83 -10.95
N ASP A 175 1.87 4.66 -11.62
CA ASP A 175 0.67 3.88 -11.89
C ASP A 175 -0.01 3.50 -10.55
N PRO A 176 -1.33 3.67 -10.41
CA PRO A 176 -2.05 3.34 -9.18
C PRO A 176 -1.84 1.89 -8.71
N VAL A 177 -1.77 0.93 -9.63
CA VAL A 177 -1.53 -0.48 -9.30
C VAL A 177 -0.07 -0.70 -8.91
N ALA A 178 0.87 0.00 -9.56
CA ALA A 178 2.28 -0.04 -9.16
C ALA A 178 2.47 0.50 -7.74
N ARG A 179 1.81 1.62 -7.40
CA ARG A 179 1.75 2.16 -6.03
C ARG A 179 1.10 1.17 -5.07
N TYR A 180 -0.03 0.55 -5.44
CA TYR A 180 -0.74 -0.43 -4.60
C TYR A 180 0.15 -1.59 -4.17
N TYR A 181 0.90 -2.20 -5.10
CA TYR A 181 1.82 -3.30 -4.80
C TYR A 181 3.21 -2.85 -4.31
N GLY A 182 3.48 -1.55 -4.25
CA GLY A 182 4.80 -1.01 -3.84
C GLY A 182 5.92 -1.40 -4.80
N LEU A 183 5.63 -1.43 -6.11
CA LEU A 183 6.59 -1.82 -7.15
C LEU A 183 7.80 -0.88 -7.18
N ARG A 184 8.98 -1.47 -7.41
CA ARG A 184 10.25 -0.76 -7.57
C ARG A 184 10.81 -0.96 -8.96
N ARG A 185 11.67 -0.02 -9.37
CA ARG A 185 12.39 -0.09 -10.64
C ARG A 185 13.05 -1.45 -10.83
N GLY A 186 12.83 -2.04 -12.00
CA GLY A 186 13.36 -3.34 -12.38
C GLY A 186 12.56 -4.55 -11.90
N GLN A 187 11.55 -4.38 -11.03
CA GLN A 187 10.63 -5.46 -10.71
C GLN A 187 9.68 -5.72 -11.87
N VAL A 188 9.26 -6.98 -12.02
CA VAL A 188 8.36 -7.42 -13.08
C VAL A 188 7.05 -7.88 -12.45
N VAL A 189 5.95 -7.46 -13.05
CA VAL A 189 4.60 -7.88 -12.67
C VAL A 189 4.00 -8.73 -13.78
N LYS A 190 3.40 -9.84 -13.41
CA LYS A 190 2.58 -10.69 -14.28
C LYS A 190 1.14 -10.21 -14.21
N ILE A 191 0.56 -9.94 -15.36
CA ILE A 191 -0.80 -9.45 -15.51
C ILE A 191 -1.62 -10.55 -16.15
N THR A 192 -2.61 -11.07 -15.43
CA THR A 192 -3.51 -12.11 -15.92
C THR A 192 -4.89 -11.51 -16.19
N ARG A 193 -5.32 -11.54 -17.45
CA ARG A 193 -6.61 -10.98 -17.89
C ARG A 193 -7.48 -12.01 -18.63
N PRO A 194 -8.81 -11.89 -18.59
CA PRO A 194 -9.68 -12.67 -19.47
C PRO A 194 -9.38 -12.31 -20.93
N SER A 195 -9.52 -13.28 -21.82
CA SER A 195 -9.29 -13.14 -23.26
C SER A 195 -10.38 -13.90 -24.00
N GLU A 196 -11.01 -13.26 -24.98
CA GLU A 196 -12.08 -13.86 -25.77
C GLU A 196 -11.57 -15.06 -26.61
N THR A 197 -10.31 -15.02 -27.05
CA THR A 197 -9.72 -16.05 -27.91
C THR A 197 -9.09 -17.20 -27.11
N SER A 198 -8.36 -16.88 -26.04
CA SER A 198 -7.56 -17.85 -25.29
C SER A 198 -8.13 -18.20 -23.91
N GLY A 199 -9.29 -17.64 -23.56
CA GLY A 199 -9.88 -17.70 -22.22
C GLY A 199 -9.13 -16.82 -21.21
N ARG A 200 -7.83 -17.07 -21.02
CA ARG A 200 -6.94 -16.25 -20.16
C ARG A 200 -5.66 -15.92 -20.90
N TYR A 201 -5.24 -14.67 -20.79
CA TYR A 201 -3.99 -14.17 -21.36
C TYR A 201 -3.09 -13.61 -20.26
N ALA A 202 -1.83 -14.03 -20.26
CA ALA A 202 -0.81 -13.53 -19.35
C ALA A 202 0.15 -12.59 -20.10
N SER A 203 0.33 -11.38 -19.57
CA SER A 203 1.31 -10.40 -20.02
C SER A 203 2.29 -10.08 -18.89
N TYR A 204 3.47 -9.60 -19.23
CA TYR A 204 4.47 -9.18 -18.25
C TYR A 204 4.85 -7.72 -18.47
N ARG A 205 5.01 -6.96 -17.38
CA ARG A 205 5.47 -5.57 -17.44
C ARG A 205 6.59 -5.33 -16.43
N ILE A 206 7.59 -4.55 -16.81
CA ILE A 206 8.70 -4.14 -15.95
C ILE A 206 8.46 -2.72 -15.41
N CYS A 207 8.68 -2.51 -14.12
CA CYS A 207 8.50 -1.22 -13.48
C CYS A 207 9.70 -0.31 -13.73
N PHE A 208 9.43 0.95 -14.12
CA PHE A 208 10.42 1.99 -14.41
C PHE A 208 10.07 3.32 -13.74
#